data_AF-A0A559KHB8-F1
#
_entry.id   AF-A0A559KHB8-F1
#
_cell.length_a   1.000
_cell.length_b   1.000
_cell.length_c   1.000
_cell.angle_alpha   90.00
_cell.angle_beta   90.00
_cell.angle_gamma   90.00
#
_symmetry.space_group_name_H-M   'P 1'
#
loop_
_entity.id
_entity.type
_entity.pdbx_description
1 polymer ?
#
loop_
_entity_poly.entity_id
_entity_poly.type
_entity_poly.pdbx_seq_one_letter_code
_entity_poly.pdbx_strand_id
1 'polypeptide(L)'
;MQKSCQKIVRVQNGLITEIYDGLIYRHFNNNESAYKELLLDDVGLEFDAILEIYEKLIYDLAVSSSELRSFILKRLPEGWLEWAQELYSEMQPEEAPVLQTTRSIL
;
A
#
# COMPACT_ATOMS: atom_id res chain seq x y z
N MET A 1 21.94 -0.39 15.89
CA MET A 1 21.89 -1.85 15.58
C MET A 1 20.47 -2.16 15.14
N GLN A 2 20.27 -2.45 13.85
CA GLN A 2 18.98 -2.91 13.33
C GLN A 2 18.72 -4.29 13.94
N LYS A 3 17.69 -4.42 14.78
CA LYS A 3 17.23 -5.73 15.25
C LYS A 3 16.50 -6.37 14.09
N SER A 4 17.14 -7.29 13.37
CA SER A 4 16.45 -8.11 12.39
C SER A 4 15.46 -9.00 13.14
N CYS A 5 14.16 -8.70 13.04
CA CYS A 5 13.14 -9.58 13.58
C CYS A 5 13.06 -10.81 12.67
N GLN A 6 13.52 -11.96 13.15
CA GLN A 6 13.43 -13.22 12.41
C GLN A 6 12.11 -13.90 12.76
N LYS A 7 11.17 -13.93 11.81
CA LYS A 7 9.94 -14.72 11.94
C LYS A 7 10.26 -16.21 11.85
N ILE A 8 9.72 -17.00 12.78
CA ILE A 8 9.76 -18.46 12.77
C ILE A 8 8.43 -18.98 12.24
N VAL A 9 8.48 -19.89 11.28
CA VAL A 9 7.30 -20.42 10.58
C VAL A 9 7.24 -21.94 10.72
N ARG A 10 6.08 -22.47 11.07
CA ARG A 10 5.81 -23.91 11.03
C ARG A 10 4.97 -24.26 9.82
N VAL A 11 5.45 -25.25 9.06
CA VAL A 11 4.78 -25.81 7.88
C VAL A 11 4.44 -27.27 8.13
N GLN A 12 3.18 -27.65 7.92
CA GLN A 12 2.68 -29.02 8.02
C GLN A 12 1.83 -29.34 6.80
N ASN A 13 2.09 -30.45 6.12
CA ASN A 13 1.34 -30.88 4.93
C ASN A 13 1.26 -29.81 3.82
N GLY A 14 2.32 -29.00 3.67
CA GLY A 14 2.35 -27.89 2.71
C GLY A 14 1.55 -26.65 3.12
N LEU A 15 1.01 -26.63 4.34
CA LEU A 15 0.29 -25.51 4.93
C LEU A 15 1.16 -24.82 5.97
N ILE A 16 1.26 -23.49 5.93
CA ILE A 16 1.80 -22.70 7.03
C ILE A 16 0.73 -22.70 8.13
N THR A 17 1.05 -23.32 9.26
CA THR A 17 0.11 -23.48 10.38
C THR A 17 0.42 -22.53 11.52
N GLU A 18 1.66 -22.08 11.66
CA GLU A 18 2.08 -21.23 12.79
C GLU A 18 3.11 -20.21 12.34
N ILE A 19 2.98 -18.97 12.83
CA ILE A 19 3.99 -17.91 12.66
C ILE A 19 4.26 -17.29 14.03
N TYR A 20 5.54 -17.14 14.36
CA TYR A 20 6.01 -16.45 15.55
C TYR A 20 7.01 -15.36 15.17
N ASP A 21 6.71 -14.10 15.51
CA ASP A 21 7.54 -12.93 15.14
C ASP A 21 8.46 -12.45 16.28
N GLY A 22 8.56 -13.22 17.37
CA GLY A 22 9.32 -12.83 18.57
C GLY A 22 8.48 -12.13 19.64
N LEU A 23 7.27 -11.67 19.31
CA LEU A 23 6.33 -11.04 20.24
C LEU A 23 4.96 -11.75 20.25
N ILE A 24 4.49 -12.17 19.08
CA ILE A 24 3.16 -12.69 18.86
C ILE A 24 3.26 -14.05 18.17
N TYR A 25 2.46 -14.98 18.66
CA TYR A 25 2.23 -16.30 18.06
C TYR A 25 0.85 -16.32 17.40
N ARG A 26 0.78 -16.76 16.14
CA ARG A 26 -0.46 -16.85 15.37
C ARG A 26 -0.57 -18.23 14.74
N HIS A 27 -1.81 -18.75 14.66
CA HIS A 27 -2.13 -20.02 14.02
C HIS A 27 -2.99 -19.81 12.77
N PHE A 28 -2.73 -20.59 11.73
CA PHE A 28 -3.37 -20.48 10.42
C PHE A 28 -3.94 -21.83 9.97
N ASN A 29 -5.04 -21.78 9.24
CA ASN A 29 -5.71 -22.94 8.64
C ASN A 29 -5.76 -22.87 7.11
N ASN A 30 -5.22 -21.81 6.53
CA ASN A 30 -5.13 -21.59 5.09
C ASN A 30 -3.85 -20.80 4.77
N ASN A 31 -3.26 -21.08 3.62
CA ASN A 31 -1.99 -20.47 3.22
C ASN A 31 -2.14 -19.00 2.82
N GLU A 32 -3.29 -18.59 2.28
CA GLU A 32 -3.50 -17.22 1.83
C GLU A 32 -3.35 -16.21 2.98
N SER A 33 -3.99 -16.47 4.12
CA SER A 33 -3.87 -15.65 5.32
C SER A 33 -2.46 -15.69 5.92
N ALA A 34 -1.83 -16.87 5.93
CA ALA A 34 -0.47 -17.02 6.45
C ALA A 34 0.57 -16.27 5.60
N TYR A 35 0.43 -16.30 4.27
CA TYR A 35 1.31 -15.54 3.38
C TYR A 35 1.14 -14.04 3.54
N LYS A 36 -0.10 -13.55 3.69
CA LYS A 36 -0.33 -12.13 4.01
C LYS A 36 0.43 -11.75 5.27
N GLU A 37 0.34 -12.54 6.33
CA GLU A 37 1.07 -12.29 7.59
C GLU A 37 2.60 -12.29 7.45
N LEU A 38 3.15 -13.19 6.64
CA LEU A 38 4.60 -13.21 6.39
C LEU A 38 5.05 -11.96 5.65
N LEU A 39 4.31 -11.57 4.62
CA LEU A 39 4.63 -10.43 3.76
C LEU A 39 4.37 -9.08 4.43
N LEU A 40 3.50 -9.02 5.44
CA LEU A 40 3.17 -7.77 6.13
C LEU A 40 4.36 -7.09 6.84
N ASP A 41 5.44 -7.81 7.17
CA ASP A 41 6.65 -7.15 7.71
C ASP A 41 7.49 -6.46 6.63
N ASP A 42 7.42 -6.91 5.37
CA ASP A 42 8.06 -6.24 4.24
C ASP A 42 7.24 -5.03 3.76
N VAL A 43 5.94 -5.01 4.05
CA VAL A 43 5.02 -3.90 3.69
C VAL A 43 4.98 -2.81 4.77
N GLY A 44 5.52 -3.04 5.97
CA GLY A 44 5.44 -2.10 7.10
C GLY A 44 6.14 -0.75 6.86
N LEU A 45 7.07 -0.65 5.89
CA LEU A 45 7.67 0.62 5.47
C LEU A 45 7.03 1.21 4.21
N GLU A 46 6.25 0.43 3.46
CA GLU A 46 5.60 0.86 2.22
C GLU A 46 4.11 1.14 2.39
N PHE A 47 3.46 0.70 3.46
CA PHE A 47 2.01 0.90 3.62
C PHE A 47 1.62 2.38 3.64
N ASP A 48 2.32 3.20 4.43
CA ASP A 48 2.05 4.64 4.49
C ASP A 48 2.36 5.33 3.16
N ALA A 49 3.44 4.94 2.49
CA ALA A 49 3.78 5.46 1.16
C ALA A 49 2.78 5.03 0.08
N ILE A 50 2.29 3.79 0.13
CA ILE A 50 1.25 3.26 -0.74
C ILE A 50 -0.07 3.98 -0.48
N LEU A 51 -0.41 4.20 0.79
CA LEU A 51 -1.60 4.94 1.18
C LEU A 51 -1.53 6.38 0.64
N GLU A 52 -0.41 7.05 0.83
CA GLU A 52 -0.13 8.39 0.28
C GLU A 52 -0.26 8.43 -1.26
N ILE A 53 0.26 7.42 -1.96
CA ILE A 53 0.11 7.29 -3.43
C ILE A 53 -1.36 7.20 -3.83
N TYR A 54 -2.15 6.38 -3.13
CA TYR A 54 -3.57 6.23 -3.44
C TYR A 54 -4.37 7.50 -3.10
N GLU A 55 -4.09 8.12 -1.96
CA GLU A 55 -4.72 9.38 -1.56
C GLU A 55 -4.44 10.49 -2.58
N LYS A 56 -3.19 10.64 -3.01
CA LYS A 56 -2.80 11.60 -4.06
C LYS A 56 -3.49 11.30 -5.40
N LEU A 57 -3.53 10.03 -5.81
CA LEU A 57 -4.22 9.64 -7.05
C LEU A 57 -5.72 9.99 -7.00
N ILE A 58 -6.37 9.74 -5.87
CA ILE A 58 -7.79 10.08 -5.67
C ILE A 58 -7.99 11.59 -5.75
N TYR A 59 -7.09 12.38 -5.13
CA TYR A 59 -7.10 13.84 -5.22
C TYR A 59 -6.92 14.32 -6.68
N ASP A 60 -5.91 13.83 -7.39
CA ASP A 60 -5.62 14.21 -8.77
C ASP A 60 -6.80 13.90 -9.71
N LEU A 61 -7.47 12.74 -9.52
CA LEU A 61 -8.68 12.37 -10.25
C LEU A 61 -9.87 13.29 -9.93
N ALA A 62 -10.02 13.67 -8.67
CA ALA A 62 -11.08 14.59 -8.24
C ALA A 62 -10.88 16.02 -8.76
N VAL A 63 -9.63 16.46 -8.96
CA VAL A 63 -9.32 17.79 -9.49
C VAL A 63 -9.36 17.81 -11.02
N SER A 64 -8.88 16.76 -11.69
CA SER A 64 -8.77 16.70 -13.15
C SER A 64 -10.10 16.48 -13.89
N SER A 65 -11.09 15.86 -13.25
CA SER A 65 -12.39 15.58 -13.87
C SER A 65 -13.56 15.95 -12.97
N SER A 66 -14.36 16.92 -13.39
CA SER A 66 -15.57 17.36 -12.70
C SER A 66 -16.65 16.27 -12.63
N GLU A 67 -16.68 15.37 -13.63
CA GLU A 67 -17.58 14.22 -13.67
C GLU A 67 -17.20 13.20 -12.58
N LEU A 68 -15.92 12.86 -12.48
CA LEU A 68 -15.41 11.93 -11.46
C LEU A 68 -15.45 12.52 -10.06
N ARG A 69 -15.22 13.83 -9.92
CA ARG A 69 -15.25 14.55 -8.63
C ARG A 69 -16.54 14.28 -7.86
N SER A 70 -17.68 14.37 -8.54
CA SER A 70 -19.00 14.18 -7.92
C SER A 70 -19.20 12.75 -7.43
N PHE A 71 -18.63 11.77 -8.11
CA PHE A 71 -18.68 10.36 -7.73
C PHE A 71 -17.73 10.05 -6.56
N ILE A 72 -16.52 10.61 -6.60
CA ILE A 72 -15.50 10.45 -5.57
C ILE A 72 -16.00 11.04 -4.24
N LEU A 73 -16.51 12.27 -4.24
CA LEU A 73 -17.02 12.94 -3.04
C LEU A 73 -18.18 12.19 -2.36
N LYS A 74 -19.00 11.45 -3.11
CA LYS A 74 -20.09 10.63 -2.53
C LYS A 74 -19.60 9.40 -1.77
N ARG A 75 -18.35 8.97 -2.01
CA ARG A 75 -17.76 7.77 -1.42
C ARG A 75 -16.76 8.07 -0.31
N LEU A 76 -16.34 9.32 -0.20
CA LEU A 76 -15.37 9.76 0.78
C LEU A 76 -16.07 10.47 1.96
N PRO A 77 -15.43 10.53 3.13
CA PRO A 77 -15.91 11.32 4.25
C PRO A 77 -16.09 12.80 3.87
N GLU A 78 -17.04 13.46 4.52
CA GLU A 78 -17.19 14.92 4.43
C GLU A 78 -15.90 15.62 4.87
N GLY A 79 -15.49 16.67 4.14
CA GLY A 79 -14.25 17.40 4.43
C GLY A 79 -12.97 16.75 3.88
N TRP A 80 -13.04 15.55 3.28
CA TRP A 80 -11.85 14.85 2.80
C TRP A 80 -11.14 15.61 1.68
N LEU A 81 -11.89 16.19 0.74
CA LEU A 81 -11.27 16.88 -0.42
C LEU A 81 -10.63 18.19 0.01
N GLU A 82 -11.21 18.89 0.96
CA GLU A 82 -10.67 20.11 1.57
C GLU A 82 -9.35 19.79 2.28
N TRP A 83 -9.33 18.74 3.11
CA TRP A 83 -8.11 18.24 3.73
C TRP A 83 -7.04 17.82 2.71
N ALA A 84 -7.43 17.04 1.69
CA ALA A 84 -6.52 16.57 0.65
C ALA A 84 -5.96 17.74 -0.18
N GLN A 85 -6.77 18.78 -0.40
CA GLN A 85 -6.33 19.99 -1.08
C GLN A 85 -5.29 20.75 -0.24
N GLU A 86 -5.47 20.86 1.07
CA GLU A 86 -4.45 21.45 1.96
C GLU A 86 -3.14 20.64 1.94
N LEU A 87 -3.22 19.31 1.85
CA LEU A 87 -2.05 18.43 1.90
C LEU A 87 -1.29 18.31 0.56
N TYR A 88 -2.03 18.18 -0.56
CA TYR A 88 -1.46 17.80 -1.85
C TYR A 88 -1.40 18.94 -2.89
N SER A 89 -2.08 20.08 -2.67
CA SER A 89 -2.07 21.20 -3.64
C SER A 89 -0.72 21.87 -3.80
N GLU A 90 0.14 21.81 -2.78
CA GLU A 90 1.50 22.36 -2.81
C GLU A 90 2.53 21.36 -3.37
N MET A 91 2.18 20.08 -3.48
CA MET A 91 3.04 19.05 -4.05
C MET A 91 2.92 19.03 -5.58
N GLN A 92 3.42 20.07 -6.24
CA GLN A 92 3.64 20.01 -7.70
C GLN A 92 4.51 18.80 -8.07
N PRO A 93 4.27 18.16 -9.23
CA PRO A 93 4.97 16.95 -9.60
C PRO A 93 6.42 17.30 -9.96
N GLU A 94 7.36 17.02 -9.05
CA GLU A 94 8.72 16.73 -9.49
C GLU A 94 8.65 15.43 -10.31
N GLU A 95 8.83 15.61 -11.62
CA GLU A 95 9.07 14.62 -12.67
C GLU A 95 8.93 13.16 -12.23
N ALA A 96 7.78 12.56 -12.52
CA ALA A 96 7.69 11.11 -12.61
C ALA A 96 8.82 10.61 -13.54
N PRO A 97 9.59 9.58 -13.16
CA PRO A 97 10.55 8.99 -14.09
C PRO A 97 9.74 8.43 -15.24
N VAL A 98 9.87 9.07 -16.39
CA VAL A 98 9.39 8.57 -17.68
C VAL A 98 9.96 7.17 -17.82
N LEU A 99 9.13 6.15 -17.62
CA LEU A 99 9.42 4.79 -18.04
C LEU A 99 9.60 4.85 -19.56
N GLN A 100 10.85 5.04 -19.99
CA GLN A 100 11.28 4.97 -21.38
C GLN A 100 11.04 3.56 -21.88
N THR A 101 9.81 3.34 -22.32
CA THR A 101 9.44 2.23 -23.18
C THR A 101 10.10 2.50 -24.52
N THR A 102 11.24 1.86 -24.76
CA THR A 102 11.67 1.27 -26.05
C THR A 102 13.20 1.12 -26.07
N ARG A 103 13.67 -0.13 -25.99
CA ARG A 103 14.78 -0.56 -26.84
C ARG A 103 14.38 -1.86 -27.54
N SER A 104 13.99 -1.69 -28.80
CA SER A 104 14.05 -2.72 -29.83
C SER A 104 15.45 -3.33 -29.79
N ILE A 105 15.52 -4.63 -29.56
CA ILE A 105 16.75 -5.40 -29.82
C ILE A 105 16.59 -5.97 -31.23
N LEU A 106 17.53 -5.54 -32.08
CA LEU A 106 17.80 -6.06 -33.42
C LEU A 106 18.10 -7.56 -33.41
#